data_AF-A0AAC9J9U5-F1
#
_entry.id   AF-A0AAC9J9U5-F1
#
_cell.length_a   1.000
_cell.length_b   1.000
_cell.length_c   1.000
_cell.angle_alpha   90.00
_cell.angle_beta   90.00
_cell.angle_gamma   90.00
#
_symmetry.space_group_name_H-M   'P 1'
#
loop_
_entity.id
_entity.type
_entity.pdbx_description
1 polymer ?
#
loop_
_entity_poly.entity_id
_entity_poly.type
_entity_poly.pdbx_seq_one_letter_code
_entity_poly.pdbx_strand_id
1 'polypeptide(L)'
;MKKLLIASVTVAAIGLGGLALAQPLGPGMRHHEPVKEMVKHLRDLSLSDTQREEIKTLVSAFKDANPRPKFGDIEKPSFDFDTATEAQLSAFIQAQFEEREATHFAFAQLRHDIYNVLNEEQQATLLARDAKRELDIQKHRDAFVKQDARFTKRMDGEGKGPKRKPREFLFEGIELSDEQIASLAELRESFKDTSKTNRETLRNFKDAQRDLIRSQSFSQDAWDALIAQYKGDLVSAKVEKAKQHQAMFQVLSPEQQAKLEALREEERELYELFKP
;
A
#
# COMPACT_ATOMS: atom_id res chain seq x y z
N MET A 1 -8.41 37.56 18.50
CA MET A 1 -6.98 37.30 18.77
C MET A 1 -6.84 36.54 20.09
N LYS A 2 -6.83 35.20 20.04
CA LYS A 2 -6.37 34.37 21.16
C LYS A 2 -5.20 33.54 20.62
N LYS A 3 -4.00 33.91 21.06
CA LYS A 3 -2.76 33.18 20.80
C LYS A 3 -2.84 31.88 21.62
N LEU A 4 -3.17 30.75 20.99
CA LEU A 4 -2.94 29.45 21.58
C LEU A 4 -1.47 29.10 21.35
N LEU A 5 -0.68 29.25 22.41
CA LEU A 5 0.65 28.69 22.51
C LEU A 5 0.50 27.17 22.44
N ILE A 6 0.80 26.57 21.29
CA ILE A 6 0.93 25.11 21.18
C ILE A 6 2.31 24.75 21.71
N ALA A 7 2.41 24.69 23.03
CA ALA A 7 3.49 24.02 23.72
C ALA A 7 3.04 22.57 23.96
N SER A 8 3.31 21.69 23.00
CA SER A 8 3.30 20.24 23.24
C SER A 8 4.39 19.59 22.40
N VAL A 9 5.64 19.85 22.77
CA VAL A 9 6.78 19.00 22.40
C VAL A 9 6.70 17.76 23.31
N THR A 10 5.79 16.85 23.01
CA THR A 10 5.87 15.48 23.51
C THR A 10 6.83 14.72 22.60
N VAL A 11 8.10 14.72 22.97
CA VAL A 11 9.09 13.78 22.42
C VAL A 11 8.73 12.40 22.96
N ALA A 12 7.86 11.68 22.24
CA ALA A 12 7.72 10.25 22.43
C ALA A 12 8.97 9.60 21.81
N ALA A 13 9.97 9.35 22.66
CA ALA A 13 11.12 8.52 22.30
C ALA A 13 10.62 7.07 22.14
N ILE A 14 10.18 6.72 20.94
CA ILE A 14 9.96 5.33 20.53
C ILE A 14 11.13 4.95 19.62
N GLY A 15 12.19 4.48 20.24
CA GLY A 15 13.17 3.66 19.55
C GLY A 15 12.58 2.26 19.41
N LEU A 16 12.55 1.76 18.17
CA LEU A 16 12.92 0.40 17.76
C LEU A 16 12.81 0.35 16.24
N GLY A 17 13.93 0.08 15.57
CA GLY A 17 14.01 -0.10 14.12
C GLY A 17 13.23 -1.34 13.66
N GLY A 18 12.67 -1.26 12.46
CA GLY A 18 11.81 -2.29 11.87
C GLY A 18 11.36 -1.90 10.47
N LEU A 19 12.34 -1.94 9.58
CA LEU A 19 12.31 -2.03 8.11
C LEU A 19 10.99 -1.96 7.33
N ALA A 20 11.02 -1.07 6.32
CA ALA A 20 9.99 -0.86 5.33
C ALA A 20 9.71 -2.10 4.47
N LEU A 21 8.43 -2.39 4.23
CA LEU A 21 7.99 -3.18 3.07
C LEU A 21 6.73 -2.57 2.47
N ALA A 22 6.88 -1.36 1.91
CA ALA A 22 6.24 -1.08 0.63
C ALA A 22 7.19 -1.58 -0.46
N GLN A 23 6.67 -2.26 -1.48
CA GLN A 23 7.43 -2.70 -2.65
C GLN A 23 8.30 -1.56 -3.23
N PRO A 24 9.49 -1.89 -3.73
CA PRO A 24 9.83 -1.53 -5.10
C PRO A 24 10.30 -2.79 -5.85
N LEU A 25 9.65 -3.31 -6.89
CA LEU A 25 9.54 -2.76 -8.26
C LEU A 25 10.88 -2.27 -8.82
N GLY A 26 11.32 -2.95 -9.87
CA GLY A 26 12.58 -2.85 -10.62
C GLY A 26 13.08 -1.47 -11.03
N PRO A 27 14.31 -1.43 -11.58
CA PRO A 27 15.10 -0.22 -11.77
C PRO A 27 14.34 0.76 -12.68
N GLY A 28 14.09 1.96 -12.15
CA GLY A 28 13.49 3.06 -12.90
C GLY A 28 12.17 3.63 -12.37
N MET A 29 11.73 3.30 -11.15
CA MET A 29 10.52 3.91 -10.56
C MET A 29 10.88 4.79 -9.36
N ARG A 30 10.44 6.06 -9.42
CA ARG A 30 10.64 7.08 -8.40
C ARG A 30 10.29 6.54 -7.01
N HIS A 31 11.27 6.48 -6.11
CA HIS A 31 11.05 6.20 -4.70
C HIS A 31 10.03 7.20 -4.13
N HIS A 32 8.82 6.74 -3.89
CA HIS A 32 7.78 7.55 -3.25
C HIS A 32 8.08 7.58 -1.75
N GLU A 33 8.84 8.59 -1.34
CA GLU A 33 9.09 8.87 0.07
C GLU A 33 7.76 9.21 0.77
N PRO A 34 7.27 8.42 1.75
CA PRO A 34 5.94 8.62 2.35
C PRO A 34 5.77 10.02 2.95
N VAL A 35 6.82 10.52 3.60
CA VAL A 35 6.88 11.89 4.14
C VAL A 35 6.79 12.94 3.03
N LYS A 36 7.41 12.70 1.87
CA LYS A 36 7.36 13.62 0.72
C LYS A 36 5.97 13.69 0.13
N GLU A 37 5.25 12.57 0.04
CA GLU A 37 3.85 12.57 -0.40
C GLU A 37 2.96 13.32 0.61
N MET A 38 3.16 13.12 1.91
CA MET A 38 2.47 13.91 2.94
C MET A 38 2.68 15.41 2.76
N VAL A 39 3.92 15.86 2.56
CA VAL A 39 4.22 17.28 2.32
C VAL A 39 3.63 17.79 1.00
N LYS A 40 3.62 16.99 -0.06
CA LYS A 40 2.98 17.36 -1.33
C LYS A 40 1.47 17.61 -1.17
N HIS A 41 0.79 16.91 -0.27
CA HIS A 41 -0.64 17.16 -0.02
C HIS A 41 -0.91 18.54 0.58
N LEU A 42 0.09 19.15 1.22
CA LEU A 42 0.00 20.50 1.78
C LEU A 42 0.32 21.60 0.76
N ARG A 43 0.75 21.22 -0.46
CA ARG A 43 1.03 22.19 -1.52
C ARG A 43 -0.25 22.96 -1.87
N ASP A 44 -0.09 24.23 -2.19
CA ASP A 44 -1.19 25.11 -2.60
C ASP A 44 -2.26 25.32 -1.50
N LEU A 45 -1.90 25.15 -0.21
CA LEU A 45 -2.71 25.56 0.96
C LEU A 45 -2.34 26.94 1.52
N SER A 46 -1.42 27.66 0.85
CA SER A 46 -0.94 28.98 1.30
C SER A 46 -0.49 28.98 2.76
N LEU A 47 0.40 28.06 3.13
CA LEU A 47 0.95 27.95 4.49
C LEU A 47 1.76 29.21 4.84
N SER A 48 1.59 29.71 6.07
CA SER A 48 2.41 30.79 6.63
C SER A 48 3.85 30.32 6.88
N ASP A 49 4.78 31.25 7.03
CA ASP A 49 6.18 30.92 7.31
C ASP A 49 6.32 30.18 8.66
N THR A 50 5.53 30.57 9.66
CA THR A 50 5.47 29.88 10.95
C THR A 50 5.00 28.44 10.80
N GLN A 51 3.91 28.19 10.07
CA GLN A 51 3.40 26.84 9.82
C GLN A 51 4.43 25.97 9.08
N ARG A 52 5.16 26.55 8.12
CA ARG A 52 6.21 25.84 7.37
C ARG A 52 7.36 25.39 8.26
N GLU A 53 7.83 26.26 9.15
CA GLU A 53 8.90 25.92 10.09
C GLU A 53 8.44 24.88 11.13
N GLU A 54 7.19 24.96 11.61
CA GLU A 54 6.60 23.94 12.48
C GLU A 54 6.53 22.57 11.80
N ILE A 55 5.98 22.51 10.57
CA ILE A 55 5.90 21.26 9.79
C ILE A 55 7.30 20.70 9.51
N LYS A 56 8.26 21.55 9.18
CA LYS A 56 9.66 21.14 8.95
C LYS A 56 10.28 20.55 10.21
N THR A 57 9.99 21.13 11.37
CA THR A 57 10.46 20.62 12.67
C THR A 57 9.85 19.25 12.97
N LEU A 58 8.53 19.10 12.83
CA LEU A 58 7.84 17.82 12.99
C LEU A 58 8.41 16.72 12.08
N VAL A 59 8.59 17.05 10.79
CA VAL A 59 9.14 16.11 9.80
C VAL A 59 10.59 15.74 10.14
N SER A 60 11.40 16.68 10.60
CA SER A 60 12.81 16.42 10.95
C SER A 60 12.89 15.54 12.19
N ALA A 61 12.17 15.88 13.26
CA ALA A 61 12.07 15.07 14.47
C ALA A 61 11.58 13.64 14.17
N PHE A 62 10.58 13.49 13.30
CA PHE A 62 10.11 12.18 12.86
C PHE A 62 11.20 11.39 12.14
N LYS A 63 11.94 12.02 11.23
CA LYS A 63 13.03 11.37 10.48
C LYS A 63 14.19 10.95 11.39
N ASP A 64 14.47 11.74 12.41
CA ASP A 64 15.53 11.45 13.39
C ASP A 64 15.12 10.28 14.31
N ALA A 65 13.85 10.26 14.76
CA ALA A 65 13.31 9.18 15.58
C ALA A 65 13.05 7.89 14.79
N ASN A 66 12.75 8.00 13.50
CA ASN A 66 12.46 6.88 12.60
C ASN A 66 13.46 6.90 11.44
N PRO A 67 14.73 6.58 11.72
CA PRO A 67 15.77 6.60 10.70
C PRO A 67 15.41 5.63 9.59
N ARG A 68 15.70 6.03 8.35
CA ARG A 68 15.50 5.13 7.23
C ARG A 68 16.44 3.93 7.39
N PRO A 69 15.91 2.72 7.25
CA PRO A 69 16.79 1.59 7.07
C PRO A 69 17.59 1.79 5.79
N LYS A 70 18.89 1.45 5.83
CA LYS A 70 19.69 1.45 4.61
C LYS A 70 19.15 0.36 3.69
N PHE A 71 19.13 0.64 2.40
CA PHE A 71 18.55 -0.23 1.37
C PHE A 71 19.26 -1.61 1.31
N GLY A 72 20.46 -1.72 1.90
CA GLY A 72 21.25 -2.95 2.09
C GLY A 72 20.88 -3.83 3.29
N ASP A 73 20.26 -3.28 4.34
CA ASP A 73 20.09 -3.98 5.63
C ASP A 73 18.72 -4.67 5.77
N ILE A 74 17.90 -4.62 4.70
CA ILE A 74 16.57 -5.24 4.69
C ILE A 74 16.73 -6.72 4.33
N GLU A 75 16.71 -7.61 5.32
CA GLU A 75 16.42 -9.02 5.10
C GLU A 75 14.92 -9.16 4.80
N LYS A 76 14.59 -9.55 3.58
CA LYS A 76 13.20 -9.87 3.24
C LYS A 76 12.90 -11.24 3.86
N PRO A 77 11.82 -11.39 4.63
CA PRO A 77 11.41 -12.71 5.07
C PRO A 77 11.12 -13.56 3.83
N SER A 78 11.91 -14.62 3.64
CA SER A 78 11.66 -15.61 2.60
C SER A 78 10.42 -16.40 3.04
N PHE A 79 9.32 -16.23 2.30
CA PHE A 79 8.09 -16.97 2.51
C PHE A 79 7.61 -17.50 1.17
N ASP A 80 7.49 -18.82 1.08
CA ASP A 80 6.92 -19.47 -0.09
C ASP A 80 5.39 -19.36 -0.02
N PHE A 81 4.85 -18.41 -0.78
CA PHE A 81 3.41 -18.23 -0.89
C PHE A 81 2.74 -19.29 -1.76
N ASP A 82 3.47 -20.01 -2.60
CA ASP A 82 2.88 -20.89 -3.60
C ASP A 82 2.47 -22.24 -2.98
N THR A 83 3.20 -22.71 -1.96
CA THR A 83 2.91 -23.98 -1.26
C THR A 83 2.41 -23.82 0.18
N ALA A 84 2.42 -22.60 0.74
CA ALA A 84 2.01 -22.37 2.12
C ALA A 84 0.54 -22.76 2.39
N THR A 85 0.34 -23.40 3.54
CA THR A 85 -0.99 -23.66 4.09
C THR A 85 -1.68 -22.35 4.50
N GLU A 86 -3.01 -22.37 4.57
CA GLU A 86 -3.80 -21.22 5.04
C GLU A 86 -3.38 -20.74 6.44
N ALA A 87 -3.08 -21.67 7.35
CA ALA A 87 -2.61 -21.34 8.69
C ALA A 87 -1.25 -20.62 8.67
N GLN A 88 -0.33 -21.06 7.81
CA GLN A 88 0.97 -20.40 7.62
C GLN A 88 0.82 -19.01 6.99
N LEU A 89 -0.05 -18.88 5.98
CA LEU A 89 -0.36 -17.59 5.36
C LEU A 89 -0.92 -16.60 6.38
N SER A 90 -1.91 -17.02 7.18
CA SER A 90 -2.52 -16.19 8.20
C SER A 90 -1.50 -15.74 9.26
N ALA A 91 -0.71 -16.68 9.80
CA ALA A 91 0.31 -16.38 10.79
C ALA A 91 1.38 -15.41 10.25
N PHE A 92 1.86 -15.62 9.02
CA PHE A 92 2.81 -14.74 8.37
C PHE A 92 2.25 -13.33 8.18
N ILE A 93 1.02 -13.22 7.66
CA ILE A 93 0.36 -11.94 7.43
C ILE A 93 0.14 -11.20 8.75
N GLN A 94 -0.26 -11.91 9.81
CA GLN A 94 -0.46 -11.33 11.13
C GLN A 94 0.84 -10.80 11.73
N ALA A 95 1.92 -11.59 11.70
CA ALA A 95 3.23 -11.15 12.16
C ALA A 95 3.71 -9.88 11.41
N GLN A 96 3.43 -9.80 10.10
CA GLN A 96 3.71 -8.61 9.28
C GLN A 96 2.87 -7.38 9.67
N PHE A 97 1.67 -7.56 10.21
CA PHE A 97 0.90 -6.44 10.76
C PHE A 97 1.57 -5.94 12.05
N GLU A 98 1.87 -6.86 12.97
CA GLU A 98 2.44 -6.55 14.30
C GLU A 98 3.81 -5.86 14.19
N GLU A 99 4.69 -6.33 13.30
CA GLU A 99 5.98 -5.70 13.02
C GLU A 99 5.83 -4.23 12.59
N ARG A 100 4.73 -3.89 11.93
CA ARG A 100 4.51 -2.56 11.33
C ARG A 100 3.59 -1.67 12.13
N GLU A 101 2.94 -2.17 13.17
CA GLU A 101 1.95 -1.42 13.96
C GLU A 101 2.55 -0.12 14.51
N ALA A 102 3.74 -0.20 15.13
CA ALA A 102 4.45 0.97 15.65
C ALA A 102 4.79 2.01 14.56
N THR A 103 5.29 1.54 13.40
CA THR A 103 5.61 2.44 12.27
C THR A 103 4.36 3.10 11.72
N HIS A 104 3.27 2.34 11.55
CA HIS A 104 2.01 2.86 11.06
C HIS A 104 1.42 3.91 12.01
N PHE A 105 1.48 3.66 13.32
CA PHE A 105 1.08 4.63 14.32
C PHE A 105 1.95 5.90 14.29
N ALA A 106 3.28 5.77 14.20
CA ALA A 106 4.17 6.93 14.12
C ALA A 106 3.87 7.82 12.90
N PHE A 107 3.57 7.21 11.74
CA PHE A 107 3.12 7.97 10.56
C PHE A 107 1.74 8.60 10.75
N ALA A 108 0.82 7.94 11.45
CA ALA A 108 -0.50 8.48 11.77
C ALA A 108 -0.38 9.69 12.71
N GLN A 109 0.46 9.61 13.73
CA GLN A 109 0.79 10.71 14.63
C GLN A 109 1.36 11.90 13.86
N LEU A 110 2.36 11.68 13.01
CA LEU A 110 2.91 12.78 12.19
C LEU A 110 1.84 13.44 11.31
N ARG A 111 0.91 12.66 10.73
CA ARG A 111 -0.20 13.22 9.94
C ARG A 111 -1.16 14.03 10.80
N HIS A 112 -1.46 13.56 12.00
CA HIS A 112 -2.31 14.26 12.96
C HIS A 112 -1.67 15.58 13.40
N ASP A 113 -0.41 15.56 13.79
CA ASP A 113 0.33 16.75 14.23
C ASP A 113 0.40 17.82 13.11
N ILE A 114 0.71 17.38 11.88
CA ILE A 114 0.69 18.26 10.71
C ILE A 114 -0.70 18.85 10.45
N TYR A 115 -1.77 18.06 10.64
CA TYR A 115 -3.14 18.53 10.44
C TYR A 115 -3.54 19.59 11.46
N ASN A 116 -3.07 19.46 12.71
CA ASN A 116 -3.34 20.42 13.79
C ASN A 116 -2.58 21.75 13.64
N VAL A 117 -1.49 21.79 12.86
CA VAL A 117 -0.80 23.06 12.49
C VAL A 117 -1.64 23.89 11.51
N LEU A 118 -2.55 23.25 10.76
CA LEU A 118 -3.40 23.93 9.79
C LEU A 118 -4.56 24.65 10.45
N ASN A 119 -4.97 25.78 9.87
CA ASN A 119 -6.20 26.46 10.30
C ASN A 119 -7.46 25.80 9.70
N GLU A 120 -8.63 26.21 10.17
CA GLU A 120 -9.93 25.64 9.76
C GLU A 120 -10.17 25.73 8.24
N GLU A 121 -9.79 26.84 7.60
CA GLU A 121 -9.95 27.04 6.14
C GLU A 121 -9.05 26.10 5.33
N GLN A 122 -7.80 25.92 5.77
CA GLN A 122 -6.84 24.99 5.17
C GLN A 122 -7.28 23.54 5.36
N GLN A 123 -7.78 23.19 6.54
CA GLN A 123 -8.34 21.87 6.83
C GLN A 123 -9.56 21.57 5.95
N ALA A 124 -10.49 22.53 5.80
CA ALA A 124 -11.64 22.39 4.91
C ALA A 124 -11.22 22.21 3.43
N THR A 125 -10.16 22.90 3.00
CA THR A 125 -9.61 22.75 1.65
C THR A 125 -9.06 21.34 1.42
N LEU A 126 -8.39 20.74 2.41
CA LEU A 126 -7.92 19.35 2.33
C LEU A 126 -9.09 18.35 2.24
N LEU A 127 -10.12 18.53 3.06
CA LEU A 127 -11.32 17.69 3.02
C LEU A 127 -12.00 17.74 1.65
N ALA A 128 -12.15 18.93 1.06
CA ALA A 128 -12.73 19.11 -0.27
C ALA A 128 -11.88 18.45 -1.37
N ARG A 129 -10.54 18.53 -1.27
CA ARG A 129 -9.63 17.88 -2.22
C ARG A 129 -9.73 16.37 -2.17
N ASP A 130 -9.83 15.79 -0.97
CA ASP A 130 -9.97 14.36 -0.81
C ASP A 130 -11.33 13.86 -1.31
N ALA A 131 -12.42 14.58 -1.00
CA ALA A 131 -13.73 14.26 -1.54
C ALA A 131 -13.73 14.31 -3.08
N LYS A 132 -13.09 15.32 -3.68
CA LYS A 132 -12.93 15.40 -5.14
C LYS A 132 -12.14 14.22 -5.71
N ARG A 133 -11.03 13.85 -5.07
CA ARG A 133 -10.23 12.69 -5.49
C ARG A 133 -11.02 11.40 -5.43
N GLU A 134 -11.84 11.21 -4.40
CA GLU A 134 -12.66 10.00 -4.29
C GLU A 134 -13.72 9.96 -5.40
N LEU A 135 -14.35 11.09 -5.71
CA LEU A 135 -15.26 11.20 -6.86
C LEU A 135 -14.55 10.92 -8.18
N ASP A 136 -13.34 11.44 -8.38
CA ASP A 136 -12.55 11.20 -9.59
C ASP A 136 -12.17 9.71 -9.71
N ILE A 137 -11.74 9.09 -8.60
CA ILE A 137 -11.47 7.65 -8.54
C ILE A 137 -12.73 6.85 -8.86
N GLN A 138 -13.90 7.24 -8.35
CA GLN A 138 -15.17 6.58 -8.62
C GLN A 138 -15.56 6.69 -10.10
N LYS A 139 -15.47 7.90 -10.69
CA LYS A 139 -15.72 8.11 -12.12
C LYS A 139 -14.79 7.27 -13.01
N HIS A 140 -13.51 7.19 -12.66
CA HIS A 140 -12.57 6.35 -13.38
C HIS A 140 -12.90 4.86 -13.27
N ARG A 141 -13.48 4.40 -12.15
CA ARG A 141 -13.94 3.02 -11.98
C ARG A 141 -15.19 2.74 -12.81
N ASP A 142 -16.19 3.60 -12.78
CA ASP A 142 -17.42 3.41 -13.56
C ASP A 142 -17.12 3.41 -15.08
N ALA A 143 -16.13 4.20 -15.50
CA ALA A 143 -15.60 4.15 -16.87
C ALA A 143 -14.81 2.87 -17.19
N PHE A 144 -14.16 2.25 -16.18
CA PHE A 144 -13.38 1.01 -16.31
C PHE A 144 -14.22 -0.27 -16.12
N VAL A 145 -15.43 -0.18 -15.57
CA VAL A 145 -16.40 -1.30 -15.51
C VAL A 145 -16.90 -1.68 -16.92
N LYS A 146 -16.78 -0.79 -17.93
CA LYS A 146 -17.00 -1.09 -19.36
C LYS A 146 -15.81 -1.80 -20.03
N GLN A 147 -15.11 -2.72 -19.35
CA GLN A 147 -13.81 -3.20 -19.83
C GLN A 147 -13.55 -4.71 -19.77
N ASP A 148 -14.56 -5.57 -19.94
CA ASP A 148 -14.32 -7.01 -20.22
C ASP A 148 -13.60 -7.22 -21.57
N ALA A 149 -13.89 -6.38 -22.58
CA ALA A 149 -13.31 -6.51 -23.93
C ALA A 149 -11.81 -6.17 -24.06
N ARG A 150 -11.14 -5.73 -22.99
CA ARG A 150 -9.71 -5.33 -23.02
C ARG A 150 -8.82 -6.28 -22.24
N PHE A 151 -9.35 -7.28 -21.54
CA PHE A 151 -8.52 -8.35 -20.97
C PHE A 151 -8.16 -9.39 -22.05
N THR A 152 -9.15 -9.90 -22.80
CA THR A 152 -8.94 -10.78 -23.97
C THR A 152 -7.99 -10.15 -24.99
N LYS A 153 -8.26 -8.91 -25.43
CA LYS A 153 -7.36 -8.14 -26.32
C LYS A 153 -5.94 -7.88 -25.78
N ARG A 154 -5.67 -8.07 -24.49
CA ARG A 154 -4.33 -7.96 -23.89
C ARG A 154 -3.61 -9.29 -23.83
N MET A 155 -4.34 -10.40 -23.73
CA MET A 155 -3.80 -11.76 -23.84
C MET A 155 -3.37 -12.04 -25.28
N ASP A 156 -4.14 -11.55 -26.27
CA ASP A 156 -3.89 -11.76 -27.71
C ASP A 156 -2.76 -10.87 -28.31
N GLY A 157 -2.06 -10.06 -27.52
CA GLY A 157 -0.93 -9.25 -28.00
C GLY A 157 -1.25 -8.10 -28.99
N GLU A 158 -2.49 -7.96 -29.49
CA GLU A 158 -2.88 -6.98 -30.51
C GLU A 158 -3.09 -5.53 -30.00
N GLY A 159 -2.30 -5.10 -29.02
CA GLY A 159 -2.37 -3.75 -28.47
C GLY A 159 -1.40 -2.77 -29.14
N LYS A 160 -1.73 -2.19 -30.30
CA LYS A 160 -0.93 -1.09 -30.91
C LYS A 160 -0.67 0.06 -29.91
N GLY A 161 0.60 0.23 -29.54
CA GLY A 161 1.15 1.32 -28.72
C GLY A 161 2.14 0.82 -27.66
N PRO A 162 3.17 1.60 -27.28
CA PRO A 162 4.08 1.25 -26.19
C PRO A 162 3.34 1.42 -24.86
N LYS A 163 2.45 0.48 -24.57
CA LYS A 163 1.68 0.44 -23.34
C LYS A 163 2.60 -0.13 -22.27
N ARG A 164 2.74 0.59 -21.16
CA ARG A 164 3.23 0.00 -19.90
C ARG A 164 2.46 -1.29 -19.70
N LYS A 165 3.11 -2.45 -19.92
CA LYS A 165 2.56 -3.74 -19.49
C LYS A 165 2.20 -3.56 -18.02
N PRO A 166 1.00 -3.95 -17.56
CA PRO A 166 0.72 -3.97 -16.14
C PRO A 166 1.82 -4.83 -15.51
N ARG A 167 2.73 -4.20 -14.76
CA ARG A 167 3.93 -4.83 -14.14
C ARG A 167 3.59 -5.89 -13.07
N GLU A 168 2.34 -6.34 -13.04
CA GLU A 168 1.77 -7.31 -12.10
C GLU A 168 1.05 -8.44 -12.86
N PHE A 169 1.39 -8.71 -14.12
CA PHE A 169 1.01 -10.00 -14.68
C PHE A 169 1.86 -11.07 -14.00
N LEU A 170 1.23 -11.86 -13.13
CA LEU A 170 1.83 -12.98 -12.39
C LEU A 170 2.62 -13.96 -13.27
N PHE A 171 2.35 -13.96 -14.58
CA PHE A 171 2.90 -14.86 -15.59
C PHE A 171 3.68 -14.12 -16.70
N GLU A 172 4.20 -12.93 -16.43
CA GLU A 172 5.04 -12.23 -17.43
C GLU A 172 6.24 -13.10 -17.82
N GLY A 173 6.44 -13.32 -19.13
CA GLY A 173 7.52 -14.17 -19.65
C GLY A 173 7.15 -15.64 -19.87
N ILE A 174 5.89 -16.02 -19.61
CA ILE A 174 5.36 -17.36 -19.87
C ILE A 174 4.30 -17.30 -20.97
N GLU A 175 4.44 -18.19 -21.95
CA GLU A 175 3.42 -18.42 -22.97
C GLU A 175 2.37 -19.37 -22.40
N LEU A 176 1.11 -18.95 -22.41
CA LEU A 176 -0.04 -19.71 -21.89
C LEU A 176 -0.82 -20.31 -23.06
N SER A 177 -1.31 -21.54 -22.92
CA SER A 177 -2.21 -22.14 -23.91
C SER A 177 -3.61 -21.53 -23.85
N ASP A 178 -4.38 -21.63 -24.94
CA ASP A 178 -5.76 -21.13 -24.98
C ASP A 178 -6.64 -21.75 -23.87
N GLU A 179 -6.41 -23.02 -23.54
CA GLU A 179 -7.09 -23.74 -22.45
C GLU A 179 -6.73 -23.15 -21.07
N GLN A 180 -5.46 -22.81 -20.85
CA GLN A 180 -5.02 -22.15 -19.61
C GLN A 180 -5.60 -20.74 -19.49
N ILE A 181 -5.67 -20.01 -20.60
CA ILE A 181 -6.28 -18.67 -20.65
C ILE A 181 -7.76 -18.73 -20.28
N ALA A 182 -8.49 -19.72 -20.80
CA ALA A 182 -9.89 -19.95 -20.46
C ALA A 182 -10.07 -20.29 -18.97
N SER A 183 -9.25 -21.20 -18.43
CA SER A 183 -9.28 -21.57 -17.01
C SER A 183 -8.97 -20.38 -16.08
N LEU A 184 -7.99 -19.55 -16.42
CA LEU A 184 -7.67 -18.33 -15.67
C LEU A 184 -8.81 -17.29 -15.73
N ALA A 185 -9.53 -17.21 -16.84
CA ALA A 185 -10.69 -16.33 -16.98
C ALA A 185 -11.83 -16.77 -16.06
N GLU A 186 -12.13 -18.07 -16.00
CA GLU A 186 -13.13 -18.64 -15.10
C GLU A 186 -12.76 -18.44 -13.62
N LEU A 187 -11.50 -18.70 -13.25
CA LEU A 187 -11.00 -18.43 -11.89
C LEU A 187 -11.14 -16.95 -11.52
N ARG A 188 -10.82 -16.04 -12.45
CA ARG A 188 -10.96 -14.61 -12.20
C ARG A 188 -12.41 -14.22 -11.93
N GLU A 189 -13.36 -14.79 -12.67
CA GLU A 189 -14.78 -14.52 -12.47
C GLU A 189 -15.26 -15.09 -11.13
N SER A 190 -14.80 -16.28 -10.72
CA SER A 190 -15.17 -16.86 -9.41
C SER A 190 -14.67 -16.04 -8.23
N PHE A 191 -13.51 -15.37 -8.34
CA PHE A 191 -12.97 -14.49 -7.30
C PHE A 191 -13.44 -13.02 -7.39
N LYS A 192 -14.26 -12.66 -8.37
CA LYS A 192 -14.62 -11.26 -8.66
C LYS A 192 -15.33 -10.58 -7.51
N ASP A 193 -16.34 -11.23 -6.94
CA ASP A 193 -17.12 -10.68 -5.84
C ASP A 193 -16.29 -10.62 -4.55
N THR A 194 -15.52 -11.67 -4.24
CA THR A 194 -14.57 -11.67 -3.11
C THR A 194 -13.55 -10.53 -3.23
N SER A 195 -12.99 -10.33 -4.43
CA SER A 195 -12.05 -9.24 -4.71
C SER A 195 -12.70 -7.86 -4.53
N LYS A 196 -13.96 -7.72 -4.92
CA LYS A 196 -14.72 -6.48 -4.75
C LYS A 196 -14.96 -6.18 -3.26
N THR A 197 -15.41 -7.16 -2.50
CA THR A 197 -15.62 -7.05 -1.04
C THR A 197 -14.32 -6.73 -0.31
N ASN A 198 -13.22 -7.42 -0.63
CA ASN A 198 -11.91 -7.16 -0.03
C ASN A 198 -11.43 -5.73 -0.33
N ARG A 199 -11.69 -5.24 -1.53
CA ARG A 199 -11.35 -3.86 -1.92
C ARG A 199 -12.18 -2.82 -1.16
N GLU A 200 -13.47 -3.08 -0.96
CA GLU A 200 -14.37 -2.22 -0.18
C GLU A 200 -13.94 -2.19 1.29
N THR A 201 -13.61 -3.34 1.87
CA THR A 201 -13.07 -3.46 3.24
C THR A 201 -11.81 -2.60 3.42
N LEU A 202 -10.84 -2.71 2.50
CA LEU A 202 -9.61 -1.90 2.55
C LEU A 202 -9.89 -0.40 2.39
N ARG A 203 -10.90 -0.03 1.59
CA ARG A 203 -11.31 1.37 1.46
C ARG A 203 -11.89 1.88 2.78
N ASN A 204 -12.86 1.17 3.35
CA ASN A 204 -13.51 1.55 4.60
C ASN A 204 -12.48 1.71 5.72
N PHE A 205 -11.51 0.79 5.80
CA PHE A 205 -10.39 0.91 6.74
C PHE A 205 -9.56 2.19 6.52
N LYS A 206 -9.19 2.50 5.27
CA LYS A 206 -8.42 3.71 4.95
C LYS A 206 -9.19 5.00 5.24
N ASP A 207 -10.49 5.00 4.99
CA ASP A 207 -11.37 6.13 5.29
C ASP A 207 -11.47 6.31 6.81
N ALA A 208 -11.70 5.24 7.58
CA ALA A 208 -11.73 5.27 9.03
C ALA A 208 -10.39 5.73 9.64
N GLN A 209 -9.24 5.27 9.11
CA GLN A 209 -7.92 5.75 9.54
C GLN A 209 -7.77 7.25 9.30
N ARG A 210 -8.15 7.73 8.11
CA ARG A 210 -8.05 9.16 7.76
C ARG A 210 -8.93 10.01 8.66
N ASP A 211 -10.15 9.56 8.92
CA ASP A 211 -11.12 10.30 9.72
C ASP A 211 -10.68 10.33 11.20
N LEU A 212 -10.16 9.21 11.72
CA LEU A 212 -9.57 9.14 13.05
C LEU A 212 -8.37 10.08 13.19
N ILE A 213 -7.43 10.09 12.23
CA ILE A 213 -6.25 10.99 12.22
C ILE A 213 -6.65 12.47 12.24
N ARG A 214 -7.82 12.82 11.71
CA ARG A 214 -8.31 14.22 11.68
C ARG A 214 -9.20 14.57 12.87
N SER A 215 -9.57 13.58 13.68
CA SER A 215 -10.41 13.78 14.85
C SER A 215 -9.62 14.39 16.00
N GLN A 216 -10.32 15.11 16.87
CA GLN A 216 -9.72 15.60 18.13
C GLN A 216 -9.49 14.47 19.14
N SER A 217 -10.09 13.30 18.92
CA SER A 217 -9.96 12.10 19.75
C SER A 217 -8.84 11.17 19.28
N PHE A 218 -7.94 11.63 18.40
CA PHE A 218 -6.81 10.81 17.96
C PHE A 218 -5.91 10.50 19.16
N SER A 219 -5.68 9.21 19.39
CA SER A 219 -4.78 8.69 20.42
C SER A 219 -4.27 7.32 20.00
N GLN A 220 -3.27 6.81 20.72
CA GLN A 220 -2.81 5.44 20.55
C GLN A 220 -3.94 4.44 20.81
N ASP A 221 -4.69 4.60 21.89
CA ASP A 221 -5.80 3.69 22.21
C ASP A 221 -6.90 3.68 21.12
N ALA A 222 -7.24 4.85 20.57
CA ALA A 222 -8.23 4.95 19.50
C ALA A 222 -7.71 4.34 18.19
N TRP A 223 -6.41 4.46 17.92
CA TRP A 223 -5.75 3.83 16.79
C TRP A 223 -5.75 2.31 16.95
N ASP A 224 -5.31 1.80 18.10
CA ASP A 224 -5.23 0.37 18.39
C ASP A 224 -6.62 -0.28 18.36
N ALA A 225 -7.65 0.41 18.86
CA ALA A 225 -9.04 -0.03 18.74
C ALA A 225 -9.51 -0.13 17.27
N LEU A 226 -9.16 0.86 16.44
CA LEU A 226 -9.47 0.82 15.01
C LEU A 226 -8.74 -0.34 14.30
N ILE A 227 -7.45 -0.55 14.61
CA ILE A 227 -6.70 -1.68 14.06
C ILE A 227 -7.34 -3.00 14.50
N ALA A 228 -7.67 -3.16 15.77
CA ALA A 228 -8.31 -4.37 16.30
C ALA A 228 -9.64 -4.69 15.61
N GLN A 229 -10.43 -3.66 15.27
CA GLN A 229 -11.69 -3.82 14.54
C GLN A 229 -11.49 -4.40 13.14
N TYR A 230 -10.45 -3.98 12.41
CA TYR A 230 -10.25 -4.33 11.00
C TYR A 230 -9.20 -5.42 10.77
N LYS A 231 -8.35 -5.75 11.76
CA LYS A 231 -7.21 -6.68 11.61
C LYS A 231 -7.67 -8.04 11.07
N GLY A 232 -8.74 -8.61 11.62
CA GLY A 232 -9.29 -9.89 11.16
C GLY A 232 -9.69 -9.87 9.68
N ASP A 233 -10.48 -8.88 9.28
CA ASP A 233 -10.96 -8.75 7.90
C ASP A 233 -9.80 -8.48 6.92
N LEU A 234 -8.80 -7.69 7.34
CA LEU A 234 -7.62 -7.40 6.51
C LEU A 234 -6.70 -8.61 6.37
N VAL A 235 -6.54 -9.42 7.41
CA VAL A 235 -5.80 -10.69 7.36
C VAL A 235 -6.52 -11.64 6.42
N SER A 236 -7.83 -11.84 6.62
CA SER A 236 -8.67 -12.69 5.76
C SER A 236 -8.59 -12.27 4.29
N ALA A 237 -8.76 -10.98 4.00
CA ALA A 237 -8.66 -10.45 2.63
C ALA A 237 -7.29 -10.71 1.97
N LYS A 238 -6.20 -10.66 2.75
CA LYS A 238 -4.85 -10.97 2.26
C LYS A 238 -4.64 -12.48 2.06
N VAL A 239 -5.18 -13.31 2.94
CA VAL A 239 -5.17 -14.78 2.80
C VAL A 239 -5.92 -15.18 1.54
N GLU A 240 -7.12 -14.65 1.31
CA GLU A 240 -7.91 -14.92 0.10
C GLU A 240 -7.19 -14.48 -1.18
N LYS A 241 -6.49 -13.33 -1.13
CA LYS A 241 -5.64 -12.91 -2.26
C LYS A 241 -4.49 -13.89 -2.51
N ALA A 242 -3.86 -14.41 -1.45
CA ALA A 242 -2.81 -15.41 -1.58
C ALA A 242 -3.35 -16.73 -2.15
N LYS A 243 -4.51 -17.21 -1.69
CA LYS A 243 -5.19 -18.38 -2.24
C LYS A 243 -5.55 -18.20 -3.71
N GLN A 244 -6.02 -17.01 -4.10
CA GLN A 244 -6.27 -16.68 -5.50
C GLN A 244 -4.97 -16.80 -6.33
N HIS A 245 -3.86 -16.27 -5.82
CA HIS A 245 -2.57 -16.39 -6.49
C HIS A 245 -2.12 -17.86 -6.63
N GLN A 246 -2.28 -18.67 -5.57
CA GLN A 246 -2.00 -20.10 -5.59
C GLN A 246 -2.85 -20.84 -6.63
N ALA A 247 -4.17 -20.59 -6.65
CA ALA A 247 -5.08 -21.20 -7.61
C ALA A 247 -4.71 -20.85 -9.06
N MET A 248 -4.32 -19.59 -9.32
CA MET A 248 -3.84 -19.18 -10.63
C MET A 248 -2.50 -19.87 -10.98
N PHE A 249 -1.58 -20.02 -10.03
CA PHE A 249 -0.29 -20.67 -10.24
C PHE A 249 -0.45 -22.17 -10.57
N GLN A 250 -1.43 -22.84 -9.99
CA GLN A 250 -1.73 -24.25 -10.25
C GLN A 250 -2.28 -24.54 -11.66
N VAL A 251 -2.73 -23.52 -12.41
CA VAL A 251 -3.13 -23.68 -13.83
C VAL A 251 -1.93 -23.88 -14.75
N LEU A 252 -0.74 -23.45 -14.31
CA LEU A 252 0.49 -23.61 -15.08
C LEU A 252 0.96 -25.07 -15.07
N SER A 253 1.62 -25.48 -16.15
CA SER A 253 2.33 -26.76 -16.17
C SER A 253 3.54 -26.74 -15.22
N PRO A 254 4.03 -27.90 -14.76
CA PRO A 254 5.23 -27.96 -13.92
C PRO A 254 6.45 -27.28 -14.56
N GLU A 255 6.60 -27.38 -15.90
CA GLU A 255 7.68 -26.73 -16.64
C GLU A 255 7.54 -25.20 -16.65
N GLN A 256 6.31 -24.69 -16.78
CA GLN A 256 6.03 -23.25 -16.71
C GLN A 256 6.24 -22.72 -15.28
N GLN A 257 5.84 -23.47 -14.25
CA GLN A 257 6.07 -23.11 -12.84
C GLN A 257 7.57 -22.98 -12.54
N ALA A 258 8.37 -23.98 -12.93
CA ALA A 258 9.82 -23.96 -12.76
C ALA A 258 10.48 -22.79 -13.51
N LYS A 259 10.01 -22.47 -14.73
CA LYS A 259 10.48 -21.30 -15.48
C LYS A 259 10.16 -19.99 -14.77
N LEU A 260 8.98 -19.90 -14.15
CA LEU A 260 8.56 -18.72 -13.40
C LEU A 260 9.41 -18.53 -12.15
N GLU A 261 9.65 -19.60 -11.40
CA GLU A 261 10.50 -19.60 -10.22
C GLU A 261 11.92 -19.17 -10.58
N ALA A 262 12.51 -19.73 -11.64
CA ALA A 262 13.82 -19.32 -12.15
C ALA A 262 13.87 -17.83 -12.54
N LEU A 263 12.83 -17.31 -13.20
CA LEU A 263 12.74 -15.87 -13.51
C LEU A 263 12.63 -15.01 -12.25
N ARG A 264 11.89 -15.45 -11.24
CA ARG A 264 11.78 -14.74 -9.94
C ARG A 264 13.11 -14.77 -9.18
N GLU A 265 13.85 -15.88 -9.23
CA GLU A 265 15.16 -16.02 -8.63
C GLU A 265 16.19 -15.15 -9.34
N GLU A 266 16.24 -15.17 -10.68
CA GLU A 266 17.11 -14.29 -11.46
C GLU A 266 16.80 -12.82 -11.17
N GLU A 267 15.51 -12.44 -11.08
CA GLU A 267 15.12 -11.08 -10.69
C GLU A 267 15.64 -10.74 -9.29
N ARG A 268 15.50 -11.67 -8.31
CA ARG A 268 16.01 -11.51 -6.94
C ARG A 268 17.53 -11.36 -6.91
N GLU A 269 18.28 -12.21 -7.60
CA GLU A 269 19.74 -12.14 -7.71
C GLU A 269 20.19 -10.82 -8.34
N LEU A 270 19.52 -10.39 -9.43
CA LEU A 270 19.78 -9.08 -10.02
C LEU A 270 19.55 -7.96 -9.00
N TYR A 271 18.47 -8.00 -8.21
CA TYR A 271 18.28 -7.01 -7.15
C TYR A 271 19.38 -7.05 -6.09
N GLU A 272 19.85 -8.23 -5.70
CA GLU A 272 20.93 -8.37 -4.72
C GLU A 272 22.26 -7.82 -5.25
N LEU A 273 22.56 -8.03 -6.54
CA LEU A 273 23.73 -7.47 -7.20
C LEU A 273 23.69 -5.93 -7.28
N PHE A 274 22.49 -5.36 -7.39
CA PHE A 274 22.28 -3.91 -7.40
C PHE A 274 21.93 -3.32 -6.03
N LYS A 275 22.09 -4.10 -4.94
CA LYS A 275 21.88 -3.61 -3.57
C LYS A 275 23.08 -2.70 -3.19
N PRO A 276 22.89 -1.38 -3.01
CA PRO A 276 23.93 -0.43 -2.62
C PRO A 276 24.50 -0.68 -1.21
#